data_AF-A0A956C8Q9-F1
#
_entry.id   AF-A0A956C8Q9-F1
#
_cell.length_a   1.000
_cell.length_b   1.000
_cell.length_c   1.000
_cell.angle_alpha   90.00
_cell.angle_beta   90.00
_cell.angle_gamma   90.00
#
_symmetry.space_group_name_H-M   'P 1'
#
loop_
_entity.id
_entity.type
_entity.pdbx_description
1 polymer ?
#
loop_
_entity_poly.entity_id
_entity_poly.type
_entity_poly.pdbx_seq_one_letter_code
_entity_poly.pdbx_strand_id
1 'polypeptide(L)'
;MSPEVQRYIPIVASALGGVAWFSYLTWAIQKERLAKRPVLLAASILGAIPALYMALVWTRLIPERYLRLERPLLALPCAIAVAFVAHRLLRLPGRQSRLRRTVTELLVTLAAITAALATIGTEIGKPLDRLAVLVAIDRSRSIDLVPDADSRIRAELQVAELGMRDDDRIGTIAFAAEAQIEDPLRPRTRLPAPQKVELGRDGTDIGAAIRRALAEVPSDAAARIVLLSDGVSTRGDAVEAAAAAVAAGVPVDVVPLDQAKLPDVRLVAVRMPSRASEKETLEMRIVTSSTSPAPVEVRVYRDGELLRKGNAKVSAGEDVLRLREEAPGPGLHRYDVQISSLDPKLDEAPEDNAGSTFVRVRGQAAALVLEGQPKLAEPLRRALEGGAFRVDVSGPAGVPADVAGFAAYDVVVLSDIPASDLSPTQLDALATYVRDLGGGLLLMGGDKSMGPGGYGKTPVEEVSPVSFDLKQERRRASLAEVIAIDYSGSMAMRVGKNTKLELANEAAARSAEL
;
A
#
# COMPACT_ATOMS: atom_id res chain seq x y z
N MET A 1 12.69 45.19 -2.14
CA MET A 1 11.55 46.13 -1.98
C MET A 1 10.61 45.55 -0.94
N SER A 2 10.16 46.35 0.03
CA SER A 2 9.21 45.87 1.03
C SER A 2 7.85 45.50 0.38
N PRO A 3 7.10 44.53 0.92
CA PRO A 3 5.78 44.13 0.42
C PRO A 3 4.78 45.29 0.34
N GLU A 4 4.96 46.30 1.20
CA GLU A 4 4.14 47.51 1.21
C GLU A 4 4.36 48.38 -0.03
N VAL A 5 5.60 48.52 -0.51
CA VAL A 5 5.91 49.31 -1.71
C VAL A 5 5.39 48.61 -2.98
N GLN A 6 5.45 47.28 -3.04
CA GLN A 6 4.89 46.51 -4.17
C GLN A 6 3.38 46.71 -4.35
N ARG A 7 2.65 47.05 -3.28
CA ARG A 7 1.21 47.33 -3.35
C ARG A 7 0.87 48.65 -4.06
N TYR A 8 1.78 49.61 -4.09
CA TYR A 8 1.55 50.94 -4.69
C TYR A 8 2.03 51.07 -6.15
N ILE A 9 2.95 50.21 -6.59
CA ILE A 9 3.46 50.22 -7.98
C ILE A 9 2.35 50.13 -9.04
N PRO A 10 1.33 49.25 -8.93
CA PRO A 10 0.29 49.14 -9.95
C PRO A 10 -0.57 50.41 -10.03
N ILE A 11 -0.79 51.05 -8.89
CA ILE A 11 -1.58 52.29 -8.76
C ILE A 11 -0.81 53.45 -9.40
N VAL A 12 0.47 53.60 -9.07
CA VAL A 12 1.34 54.65 -9.62
C VAL A 12 1.53 54.46 -11.12
N ALA A 13 1.76 53.23 -11.60
CA ALA A 13 1.90 52.92 -13.02
C ALA A 13 0.59 53.20 -13.80
N SER A 14 -0.57 52.86 -13.23
CA SER A 14 -1.87 53.16 -13.83
C SER A 14 -2.15 54.66 -13.90
N ALA A 15 -1.80 55.42 -12.85
CA ALA A 15 -1.94 56.87 -12.81
C ALA A 15 -1.04 57.55 -13.85
N LEU A 16 0.24 57.17 -13.92
CA LEU A 16 1.19 57.69 -14.91
C LEU A 16 0.77 57.33 -16.34
N GLY A 17 0.30 56.09 -16.57
CA GLY A 17 -0.23 55.66 -17.86
C GLY A 17 -1.46 56.45 -18.29
N GLY A 18 -2.40 56.70 -17.38
CA GLY A 18 -3.59 57.53 -17.62
C GLY A 18 -3.24 58.98 -17.96
N VAL A 19 -2.30 59.59 -17.23
CA VAL A 19 -1.82 60.96 -17.51
C VAL A 19 -1.12 61.04 -18.87
N ALA A 20 -0.27 60.07 -19.21
CA ALA A 20 0.41 60.01 -20.51
C ALA A 20 -0.59 59.86 -21.67
N TRP A 21 -1.60 59.00 -21.50
CA TRP A 21 -2.64 58.79 -22.50
C TRP A 21 -3.54 60.01 -22.69
N PHE A 22 -3.95 60.68 -21.62
CA PHE A 22 -4.72 61.92 -21.68
C PHE A 22 -3.93 63.07 -22.32
N SER A 23 -2.63 63.16 -22.00
CA SER A 23 -1.71 64.13 -22.62
C SER A 23 -1.54 63.87 -24.12
N TYR A 24 -1.44 62.60 -24.53
CA TYR A 24 -1.40 62.23 -25.95
C TYR A 24 -2.70 62.60 -26.68
N LEU A 25 -3.87 62.28 -26.12
CA LEU A 25 -5.17 62.60 -26.72
C LEU A 25 -5.39 64.10 -26.87
N THR A 26 -5.12 64.88 -25.82
CA THR A 26 -5.25 66.35 -25.87
C THR A 26 -4.32 66.97 -26.90
N TRP A 27 -3.06 66.53 -26.95
CA TRP A 27 -2.10 66.94 -27.98
C TRP A 27 -2.55 66.55 -29.40
N ALA A 28 -2.99 65.30 -29.60
CA ALA A 28 -3.40 64.80 -30.91
C ALA A 28 -4.69 65.49 -31.42
N ILE A 29 -5.61 65.82 -30.51
CA ILE A 29 -6.84 66.57 -30.82
C ILE A 29 -6.50 68.02 -31.21
N GLN A 30 -5.65 68.70 -30.43
CA GLN A 30 -5.36 70.12 -30.63
C GLN A 30 -4.38 70.39 -31.78
N LYS A 31 -3.28 69.62 -31.90
CA LYS A 31 -2.23 69.86 -32.90
C LYS A 31 -2.39 69.07 -34.19
N GLU A 32 -2.86 67.82 -34.12
CA GLU A 32 -2.89 66.90 -35.27
C GLU A 32 -4.30 66.69 -35.85
N ARG A 33 -5.29 67.48 -35.40
CA ARG A 33 -6.69 67.45 -35.85
C ARG A 33 -7.33 66.06 -35.77
N LEU A 34 -6.96 65.23 -34.78
CA LEU A 34 -7.52 63.88 -34.57
C LEU A 34 -9.06 63.89 -34.49
N ALA A 35 -9.66 64.97 -33.99
CA ALA A 35 -11.12 65.15 -33.96
C ALA A 35 -11.79 65.13 -35.34
N LYS A 36 -11.05 65.41 -36.43
CA LYS A 36 -11.56 65.32 -37.81
C LYS A 36 -11.43 63.91 -38.40
N ARG A 37 -10.91 62.95 -37.63
CA ARG A 37 -10.61 61.56 -38.01
C ARG A 37 -11.32 60.60 -37.04
N PRO A 38 -12.64 60.41 -37.18
CA PRO A 38 -13.44 59.70 -36.18
C PRO A 38 -12.98 58.26 -35.97
N VAL A 39 -12.52 57.58 -37.03
CA VAL A 39 -12.00 56.20 -36.97
C VAL A 39 -10.75 56.09 -36.11
N LEU A 40 -9.80 57.02 -36.25
CA LEU A 40 -8.54 56.99 -35.50
C LEU A 40 -8.73 57.40 -34.04
N LEU A 41 -9.66 58.33 -33.78
CA LEU A 41 -10.07 58.70 -32.43
C LEU A 41 -10.72 57.50 -31.72
N ALA A 42 -11.69 56.85 -32.38
CA ALA A 42 -12.35 55.67 -31.85
C ALA A 42 -11.35 54.53 -31.57
N ALA A 43 -10.39 54.30 -32.47
CA ALA A 43 -9.37 53.28 -32.27
C ALA A 43 -8.44 53.57 -31.08
N SER A 44 -8.05 54.83 -30.90
CA SER A 44 -7.21 55.25 -29.77
C SER A 44 -7.93 55.11 -28.43
N ILE A 45 -9.26 55.30 -28.42
CA ILE A 45 -10.13 55.09 -27.26
C ILE A 45 -10.31 53.59 -26.98
N LEU A 46 -10.74 52.83 -27.99
CA LEU A 46 -11.00 51.39 -27.87
C LEU A 46 -9.75 50.60 -27.46
N GLY A 47 -8.57 50.94 -28.04
CA GLY A 47 -7.30 50.30 -27.69
C GLY A 47 -6.83 50.53 -26.25
N ALA A 48 -7.33 51.58 -25.58
CA ALA A 48 -6.99 51.88 -24.20
C ALA A 48 -7.93 51.22 -23.17
N ILE A 49 -9.08 50.70 -23.60
CA ILE A 49 -10.08 50.08 -22.72
C ILE A 49 -9.49 48.94 -21.87
N PRO A 50 -8.69 48.00 -22.41
CA PRO A 50 -8.10 46.93 -21.59
C PRO A 50 -7.17 47.47 -20.50
N ALA A 51 -6.38 48.51 -20.80
CA ALA A 51 -5.48 49.14 -19.83
C ALA A 51 -6.25 49.91 -18.75
N LEU A 52 -7.36 50.57 -19.12
CA LEU A 52 -8.24 51.25 -18.18
C LEU A 52 -8.97 50.23 -17.27
N TYR A 53 -9.47 49.13 -17.84
CA TYR A 53 -10.07 48.04 -17.09
C TYR A 53 -9.09 47.47 -16.06
N MET A 54 -7.85 47.19 -16.49
CA MET A 54 -6.75 46.77 -15.62
C MET A 54 -6.52 47.72 -14.44
N ALA A 55 -6.45 49.03 -14.71
CA ALA A 55 -6.27 50.03 -13.67
C ALA A 55 -7.43 50.03 -12.66
N LEU A 56 -8.68 49.94 -13.13
CA LEU A 56 -9.87 49.91 -12.29
C LEU A 56 -9.95 48.63 -11.42
N VAL A 57 -9.56 47.48 -11.97
CA VAL A 57 -9.48 46.22 -11.21
C VAL A 57 -8.39 46.28 -10.15
N TRP A 58 -7.18 46.74 -10.48
CA TRP A 58 -6.06 46.82 -9.53
C TRP A 58 -6.27 47.83 -8.41
N THR A 59 -6.96 48.94 -8.70
CA THR A 59 -7.38 49.93 -7.69
C THR A 59 -8.59 49.47 -6.87
N ARG A 60 -9.13 48.27 -7.13
CA ARG A 60 -10.33 47.70 -6.50
C ARG A 60 -11.60 48.55 -6.68
N LEU A 61 -11.63 49.43 -7.68
CA LEU A 61 -12.82 50.22 -8.02
C LEU A 61 -13.89 49.36 -8.70
N ILE A 62 -13.48 48.31 -9.42
CA ILE A 62 -14.37 47.36 -10.10
C ILE A 62 -13.88 45.94 -9.84
N PRO A 63 -14.76 44.97 -9.54
CA PRO A 63 -14.38 43.57 -9.40
C PRO A 63 -14.11 42.91 -10.77
N GLU A 64 -13.11 42.02 -10.83
CA GLU A 64 -12.82 41.18 -11.99
C GLU A 64 -13.90 40.11 -12.12
N ARG A 65 -15.00 40.41 -12.84
CA ARG A 65 -16.17 39.51 -12.94
C ARG A 65 -16.39 38.89 -14.31
N TYR A 66 -16.11 39.61 -15.40
CA TYR A 66 -16.55 39.20 -16.73
C TYR A 66 -15.45 39.22 -17.80
N LEU A 67 -14.36 39.94 -17.57
CA LEU A 67 -13.28 40.10 -18.52
C LEU A 67 -11.98 39.70 -17.82
N ARG A 68 -11.41 38.56 -18.21
CA ARG A 68 -10.11 38.11 -17.71
C ARG A 68 -9.07 38.43 -18.76
N LEU A 69 -7.94 38.97 -18.33
CA LEU A 69 -6.80 39.24 -19.18
C LEU A 69 -5.68 38.29 -18.74
N GLU A 70 -5.33 37.29 -19.56
CA GLU A 70 -4.26 36.33 -19.22
C GLU A 70 -2.93 37.03 -18.96
N ARG A 71 -2.65 38.09 -19.73
CA ARG A 71 -1.39 38.84 -19.70
C ARG A 71 -1.66 40.32 -19.40
N PRO A 72 -2.08 40.65 -18.18
CA PRO A 72 -2.55 41.98 -17.81
C PRO A 72 -1.50 43.08 -18.01
N LEU A 73 -0.23 42.75 -17.81
CA LEU A 73 0.91 43.66 -17.97
C LEU A 73 1.11 44.14 -19.41
N LEU A 74 0.61 43.40 -20.41
CA LEU A 74 0.71 43.77 -21.82
C LEU A 74 -0.34 44.79 -22.26
N ALA A 75 -1.37 45.06 -21.44
CA ALA A 75 -2.46 45.96 -21.79
C ALA A 75 -1.97 47.39 -22.08
N LEU A 76 -1.04 47.92 -21.29
CA LEU A 76 -0.48 49.27 -21.47
C LEU A 76 0.43 49.36 -22.72
N PRO A 77 1.43 48.48 -22.92
CA PRO A 77 2.19 48.43 -24.18
C PRO A 77 1.32 48.29 -25.44
N CYS A 78 0.28 47.45 -25.38
CA CYS A 78 -0.66 47.28 -26.49
C CYS A 78 -1.47 48.56 -26.76
N ALA A 79 -1.93 49.26 -25.72
CA ALA A 79 -2.61 50.55 -25.88
C ALA A 79 -1.70 51.60 -26.54
N ILE A 80 -0.42 51.65 -26.15
CA ILE A 80 0.58 52.53 -26.77
C ILE A 80 0.81 52.15 -28.23
N ALA A 81 0.90 50.85 -28.56
CA ALA A 81 1.07 50.38 -29.93
C ALA A 81 -0.12 50.76 -30.83
N VAL A 82 -1.35 50.60 -30.35
CA VAL A 82 -2.57 51.02 -31.08
C VAL A 82 -2.58 52.54 -31.28
N ALA A 83 -2.24 53.31 -30.25
CA ALA A 83 -2.11 54.77 -30.35
C ALA A 83 -1.04 55.19 -31.37
N PHE A 84 0.11 54.51 -31.38
CA PHE A 84 1.19 54.74 -32.35
C PHE A 84 0.76 54.44 -33.79
N VAL A 85 0.04 53.34 -34.02
CA VAL A 85 -0.54 53.01 -35.33
C VAL A 85 -1.52 54.10 -35.77
N ALA A 86 -2.42 54.53 -34.89
CA ALA A 86 -3.36 55.62 -35.18
C ALA A 86 -2.62 56.93 -35.52
N HIS A 87 -1.55 57.26 -34.78
CA HIS A 87 -0.70 58.42 -35.06
C HIS A 87 0.01 58.34 -36.40
N ARG A 88 0.52 57.16 -36.79
CA ARG A 88 1.15 56.98 -38.11
C ARG A 88 0.14 57.15 -39.25
N LEU A 89 -1.09 56.70 -39.06
CA LEU A 89 -2.17 56.86 -40.05
C LEU A 89 -2.60 58.33 -40.21
N LEU A 90 -2.48 59.16 -39.17
CA LEU A 90 -2.71 60.61 -39.27
C LEU A 90 -1.76 61.28 -40.27
N ARG A 91 -0.50 60.82 -40.31
CA ARG A 91 0.58 61.38 -41.13
C ARG A 91 0.62 60.87 -42.58
N LEU A 92 -0.35 60.05 -42.99
CA LEU A 92 -0.42 59.57 -44.37
C LEU A 92 -0.70 60.74 -45.35
N PRO A 93 0.09 60.88 -46.44
CA PRO A 93 -0.05 61.97 -47.40
C PRO A 93 -1.41 61.94 -48.11
N GLY A 94 -2.03 63.11 -48.27
CA GLY A 94 -3.41 63.31 -48.73
C GLY A 94 -3.73 63.00 -50.20
N ARG A 95 -2.94 62.13 -50.87
CA ARG A 95 -3.14 61.77 -52.30
C ARG A 95 -4.24 60.73 -52.55
N GLN A 96 -4.93 60.25 -51.52
CA GLN A 96 -5.96 59.22 -51.62
C GLN A 96 -7.38 59.80 -51.59
N SER A 97 -8.31 59.15 -52.30
CA SER A 97 -9.74 59.45 -52.18
C SER A 97 -10.23 59.26 -50.74
N ARG A 98 -11.24 60.03 -50.34
CA ARG A 98 -11.77 60.00 -48.96
C ARG A 98 -12.17 58.59 -48.53
N LEU A 99 -12.83 57.84 -49.42
CA LEU A 99 -13.29 56.47 -49.18
C LEU A 99 -12.12 55.48 -48.95
N ARG A 100 -11.11 55.50 -49.83
CA ARG A 100 -9.95 54.60 -49.70
C ARG A 100 -9.20 54.85 -48.40
N ARG A 101 -9.08 56.13 -48.02
CA ARG A 101 -8.43 56.52 -46.78
C ARG A 101 -9.21 56.06 -45.55
N THR A 102 -10.53 56.26 -45.49
CA THR A 102 -11.35 55.80 -44.35
C THR A 102 -11.36 54.28 -44.22
N VAL A 103 -11.39 53.53 -45.33
CA VAL A 103 -11.30 52.07 -45.31
C VAL A 103 -9.94 51.61 -44.81
N THR A 104 -8.85 52.25 -45.26
CA THR A 104 -7.49 51.92 -44.78
C THR A 104 -7.34 52.23 -43.29
N GLU A 105 -7.82 53.40 -42.85
CA GLU A 105 -7.83 53.78 -41.43
C GLU A 105 -8.61 52.76 -40.59
N LEU A 106 -9.77 52.31 -41.07
CA LEU A 106 -10.61 51.32 -40.36
C LEU A 106 -9.97 49.94 -40.29
N LEU A 107 -9.48 49.40 -41.41
CA LEU A 107 -8.92 48.06 -41.45
C LEU A 107 -7.63 47.95 -40.66
N VAL A 108 -6.74 48.95 -40.75
CA VAL A 108 -5.46 48.92 -40.05
C VAL A 108 -5.66 49.11 -38.54
N THR A 109 -6.57 49.98 -38.10
CA THR A 109 -6.85 50.12 -36.67
C THR A 109 -7.60 48.92 -36.11
N LEU A 110 -8.53 48.34 -36.86
CA LEU A 110 -9.22 47.10 -36.46
C LEU A 110 -8.21 45.97 -36.30
N ALA A 111 -7.29 45.78 -37.24
CA ALA A 111 -6.22 44.78 -37.17
C ALA A 111 -5.29 45.02 -35.96
N ALA A 112 -4.97 46.28 -35.65
CA ALA A 112 -4.15 46.62 -34.49
C ALA A 112 -4.88 46.30 -33.16
N ILE A 113 -6.18 46.58 -33.07
CA ILE A 113 -6.99 46.29 -31.89
C ILE A 113 -7.16 44.77 -31.70
N THR A 114 -7.45 44.02 -32.76
CA THR A 114 -7.60 42.56 -32.64
C THR A 114 -6.27 41.89 -32.30
N ALA A 115 -5.15 42.34 -32.87
CA ALA A 115 -3.81 41.87 -32.49
C ALA A 115 -3.48 42.20 -31.03
N ALA A 116 -3.85 43.40 -30.56
CA ALA A 116 -3.70 43.78 -29.16
C ALA A 116 -4.51 42.87 -28.23
N LEU A 117 -5.80 42.65 -28.51
CA LEU A 117 -6.66 41.78 -27.69
C LEU A 117 -6.17 40.32 -27.66
N ALA A 118 -5.71 39.80 -28.80
CA ALA A 118 -5.13 38.47 -28.90
C ALA A 118 -3.81 38.36 -28.12
N THR A 119 -2.97 39.39 -28.16
CA THR A 119 -1.69 39.41 -27.43
C THR A 119 -1.90 39.47 -25.92
N ILE A 120 -2.94 40.18 -25.46
CA ILE A 120 -3.31 40.28 -24.04
C ILE A 120 -3.93 38.97 -23.53
N GLY A 121 -4.47 38.12 -24.40
CA GLY A 121 -5.24 36.93 -24.01
C GLY A 121 -6.54 37.33 -23.34
N THR A 122 -7.38 38.08 -24.06
CA THR A 122 -8.65 38.59 -23.53
C THR A 122 -9.72 37.49 -23.56
N GLU A 123 -10.15 37.04 -22.40
CA GLU A 123 -11.23 36.07 -22.23
C GLU A 123 -12.48 36.76 -21.69
N ILE A 124 -13.61 36.57 -22.35
CA ILE A 124 -14.91 37.00 -21.85
C ILE A 124 -15.54 35.80 -21.13
N GLY A 125 -15.46 35.79 -19.81
CA GLY A 125 -15.95 34.69 -18.97
C GLY A 125 -17.25 35.07 -18.24
N LYS A 126 -18.05 34.07 -17.88
CA LYS A 126 -19.00 34.19 -16.76
C LYS A 126 -18.25 33.74 -15.49
N PRO A 127 -18.41 34.41 -14.34
CA PRO A 127 -17.83 33.90 -13.11
C PRO A 127 -18.41 32.50 -12.83
N LEU A 128 -17.55 31.53 -12.47
CA LEU A 128 -17.99 30.25 -11.89
C LEU A 128 -18.64 30.57 -10.54
N ASP A 129 -19.93 30.84 -10.56
CA ASP A 129 -20.74 31.14 -9.38
C ASP A 129 -21.69 30.00 -9.02
N ARG A 130 -21.43 28.82 -9.62
CA ARG A 130 -22.18 27.58 -9.41
C ARG A 130 -21.42 26.68 -8.46
N LEU A 131 -22.11 26.16 -7.45
CA LEU A 131 -21.60 25.17 -6.52
C LEU A 131 -22.23 23.80 -6.79
N ALA A 132 -21.41 22.75 -6.80
CA ALA A 132 -21.82 21.36 -6.79
C ALA A 132 -21.56 20.77 -5.38
N VAL A 133 -22.64 20.43 -4.66
CA VAL A 133 -22.59 19.83 -3.33
C VAL A 133 -22.83 18.33 -3.46
N LEU A 134 -21.82 17.53 -3.12
CA LEU A 134 -21.89 16.07 -3.14
C LEU A 134 -21.97 15.56 -1.71
N VAL A 135 -23.10 14.96 -1.34
CA VAL A 135 -23.34 14.48 0.01
C VAL A 135 -23.10 12.97 0.05
N ALA A 136 -22.01 12.56 0.70
CA ALA A 136 -21.67 11.17 0.94
C ALA A 136 -22.36 10.70 2.24
N ILE A 137 -23.26 9.74 2.12
CA ILE A 137 -24.09 9.21 3.22
C ILE A 137 -23.64 7.79 3.53
N ASP A 138 -23.16 7.58 4.76
CA ASP A 138 -22.80 6.26 5.25
C ASP A 138 -24.07 5.42 5.48
N ARG A 139 -24.08 4.21 4.92
CA ARG A 139 -25.13 3.20 5.02
C ARG A 139 -24.59 1.89 5.58
N SER A 140 -23.41 1.89 6.19
CA SER A 140 -22.85 0.73 6.88
C SER A 140 -23.72 0.29 8.08
N ARG A 141 -23.45 -0.89 8.64
CA ARG A 141 -24.22 -1.40 9.80
C ARG A 141 -24.07 -0.54 11.05
N SER A 142 -22.94 0.14 11.23
CA SER A 142 -22.72 0.97 12.42
C SER A 142 -23.65 2.18 12.49
N ILE A 143 -24.21 2.61 11.36
CA ILE A 143 -25.21 3.67 11.29
C ILE A 143 -26.56 3.24 11.89
N ASP A 144 -26.86 1.93 11.96
CA ASP A 144 -28.07 1.43 12.64
C ASP A 144 -28.02 1.71 14.15
N LEU A 145 -26.82 1.92 14.71
CA LEU A 145 -26.61 2.31 16.11
C LEU A 145 -26.81 3.81 16.34
N VAL A 146 -26.98 4.63 15.30
CA VAL A 146 -27.17 6.08 15.42
C VAL A 146 -28.67 6.38 15.62
N PRO A 147 -29.09 6.99 16.74
CA PRO A 147 -30.49 7.35 16.97
C PRO A 147 -31.01 8.30 15.90
N ASP A 148 -32.17 8.00 15.34
CA ASP A 148 -32.84 8.84 14.36
C ASP A 148 -31.95 9.21 13.15
N ALA A 149 -31.00 8.36 12.77
CA ALA A 149 -30.01 8.60 11.71
C ALA A 149 -30.64 9.14 10.41
N ASP A 150 -31.69 8.48 9.91
CA ASP A 150 -32.39 8.91 8.70
C ASP A 150 -33.05 10.29 8.85
N SER A 151 -33.57 10.62 10.03
CA SER A 151 -34.15 11.94 10.30
C SER A 151 -33.07 13.01 10.36
N ARG A 152 -31.91 12.70 10.94
CA ARG A 152 -30.76 13.57 10.97
C ARG A 152 -30.21 13.83 9.57
N ILE A 153 -30.00 12.77 8.77
CA ILE A 153 -29.55 12.87 7.38
C ILE A 153 -30.50 13.74 6.56
N ARG A 154 -31.82 13.52 6.68
CA ARG A 154 -32.83 14.37 6.00
C ARG A 154 -32.77 15.83 6.42
N ALA A 155 -32.59 16.12 7.71
CA ALA A 155 -32.50 17.48 8.20
C ALA A 155 -31.26 18.19 7.64
N GLU A 156 -30.10 17.52 7.60
CA GLU A 156 -28.87 18.08 7.05
C GLU A 156 -28.95 18.31 5.54
N LEU A 157 -29.57 17.38 4.78
CA LEU A 157 -29.87 17.58 3.37
C LEU A 157 -30.77 18.80 3.15
N GLN A 158 -31.80 18.98 3.97
CA GLN A 158 -32.70 20.13 3.89
C GLN A 158 -31.98 21.45 4.20
N VAL A 159 -31.08 21.46 5.20
CA VAL A 159 -30.25 22.63 5.53
C VAL A 159 -29.31 22.97 4.36
N ALA A 160 -28.70 21.96 3.74
CA ALA A 160 -27.86 22.16 2.56
C ALA A 160 -28.67 22.80 1.40
N GLU A 161 -29.86 22.27 1.09
CA GLU A 161 -30.73 22.81 0.02
C GLU A 161 -31.24 24.23 0.30
N LEU A 162 -31.43 24.61 1.57
CA LEU A 162 -31.85 25.97 1.95
C LEU A 162 -30.76 27.02 1.72
N GLY A 163 -29.49 26.63 1.83
CA GLY A 163 -28.34 27.52 1.61
C GLY A 163 -27.94 27.68 0.13
N MET A 164 -28.49 26.85 -0.76
CA MET A 164 -28.15 26.82 -2.18
C MET A 164 -28.83 27.93 -2.98
N ARG A 165 -28.11 28.44 -3.98
CA ARG A 165 -28.64 29.31 -5.03
C ARG A 165 -29.37 28.50 -6.11
N ASP A 166 -30.14 29.17 -6.95
CA ASP A 166 -30.97 28.50 -7.97
C ASP A 166 -30.15 27.73 -9.03
N ASP A 167 -28.91 28.17 -9.30
CA ASP A 167 -27.98 27.54 -10.25
C ASP A 167 -27.05 26.49 -9.61
N ASP A 168 -27.12 26.29 -8.28
CA ASP A 168 -26.32 25.29 -7.57
C ASP A 168 -26.90 23.88 -7.78
N ARG A 169 -26.03 22.88 -7.74
CA ARG A 169 -26.39 21.47 -7.91
C ARG A 169 -26.09 20.67 -6.63
N ILE A 170 -26.97 19.74 -6.29
CA ILE A 170 -26.78 18.80 -5.19
C ILE A 170 -26.95 17.37 -5.69
N GLY A 171 -26.17 16.45 -5.15
CA GLY A 171 -26.27 15.03 -5.42
C GLY A 171 -25.88 14.22 -4.18
N THR A 172 -26.38 13.00 -4.08
CA THR A 172 -26.10 12.10 -2.95
C THR A 172 -25.41 10.83 -3.40
N ILE A 173 -24.45 10.39 -2.58
CA ILE A 173 -23.67 9.17 -2.77
C ILE A 173 -23.89 8.33 -1.53
N ALA A 174 -24.47 7.14 -1.69
CA ALA A 174 -24.58 6.17 -0.62
C ALA A 174 -23.30 5.32 -0.60
N PHE A 175 -22.72 5.10 0.58
CA PHE A 175 -21.54 4.26 0.72
C PHE A 175 -21.59 3.36 1.95
N ALA A 176 -20.91 2.22 1.84
CA ALA A 176 -20.61 1.29 2.91
C ALA A 176 -19.28 0.61 2.54
N ALA A 177 -19.24 -0.69 2.25
CA ALA A 177 -18.01 -1.35 1.79
C ALA A 177 -17.58 -0.90 0.39
N GLU A 178 -18.49 -0.26 -0.34
CA GLU A 178 -18.33 0.35 -1.66
C GLU A 178 -19.17 1.64 -1.73
N ALA A 179 -19.01 2.45 -2.78
CA ALA A 179 -19.72 3.72 -2.94
C ALA A 179 -20.43 3.84 -4.29
N GLN A 180 -21.69 4.26 -4.27
CA GLN A 180 -22.54 4.40 -5.44
C GLN A 180 -23.35 5.71 -5.40
N ILE A 181 -23.70 6.24 -6.57
CA ILE A 181 -24.53 7.44 -6.68
C ILE A 181 -25.98 7.05 -6.38
N GLU A 182 -26.58 7.68 -5.39
CA GLU A 182 -27.99 7.53 -5.02
C GLU A 182 -28.85 8.58 -5.75
N ASP A 183 -28.38 9.83 -5.83
CA ASP A 183 -29.00 10.92 -6.57
C ASP A 183 -27.92 11.69 -7.37
N PRO A 184 -27.96 11.72 -8.71
CA PRO A 184 -26.99 12.47 -9.50
C PRO A 184 -27.11 13.98 -9.26
N LEU A 185 -26.08 14.74 -9.62
CA LEU A 185 -26.08 16.20 -9.47
C LEU A 185 -27.25 16.85 -10.23
N ARG A 186 -28.15 17.48 -9.49
CA ARG A 186 -29.32 18.17 -10.03
C ARG A 186 -29.51 19.56 -9.42
N PRO A 187 -30.15 20.51 -10.14
CA PRO A 187 -30.52 21.80 -9.59
C PRO A 187 -31.50 21.68 -8.42
N ARG A 188 -31.64 22.76 -7.64
CA ARG A 188 -32.60 22.87 -6.54
C ARG A 188 -34.04 22.53 -6.99
N THR A 189 -34.50 21.33 -6.64
CA THR A 189 -35.88 20.84 -6.84
C THR A 189 -36.25 19.96 -5.65
N ARG A 190 -37.56 19.74 -5.38
CA ARG A 190 -37.98 18.80 -4.32
C ARG A 190 -37.29 17.45 -4.52
N LEU A 191 -36.58 16.98 -3.49
CA LEU A 191 -35.93 15.67 -3.45
C LEU A 191 -36.86 14.59 -4.02
N PRO A 192 -36.47 13.88 -5.10
CA PRO A 192 -37.13 12.63 -5.43
C PRO A 192 -36.96 11.66 -4.25
N ALA A 193 -37.87 10.70 -4.11
CA ALA A 193 -37.70 9.66 -3.10
C ALA A 193 -36.36 8.94 -3.35
N PRO A 194 -35.52 8.74 -2.32
CA PRO A 194 -34.22 8.10 -2.48
C PRO A 194 -34.39 6.77 -3.19
N GLN A 195 -33.64 6.56 -4.29
CA GLN A 195 -33.56 5.25 -4.90
C GLN A 195 -32.71 4.38 -3.97
N LYS A 196 -33.31 3.38 -3.33
CA LYS A 196 -32.56 2.47 -2.47
C LYS A 196 -31.51 1.75 -3.30
N VAL A 197 -30.26 2.14 -3.11
CA VAL A 197 -29.12 1.41 -3.65
C VAL A 197 -28.82 0.25 -2.71
N GLU A 198 -28.73 -0.96 -3.25
CA GLU A 198 -28.25 -2.12 -2.49
C GLU A 198 -26.72 -2.05 -2.43
N LEU A 199 -26.17 -1.98 -1.21
CA LEU A 199 -24.73 -1.89 -0.93
C LEU A 199 -24.34 -2.99 0.05
N GLY A 200 -23.13 -3.53 -0.09
CA GLY A 200 -22.53 -4.37 0.94
C GLY A 200 -22.29 -3.59 2.24
N ARG A 201 -23.08 -3.86 3.29
CA ARG A 201 -23.05 -3.11 4.57
C ARG A 201 -22.01 -3.61 5.57
N ASP A 202 -21.30 -4.70 5.27
CA ASP A 202 -20.34 -5.36 6.18
C ASP A 202 -18.95 -4.70 6.23
N GLY A 203 -18.85 -3.46 5.76
CA GLY A 203 -17.64 -2.66 5.81
C GLY A 203 -17.95 -1.19 5.52
N THR A 204 -16.95 -0.34 5.70
CA THR A 204 -17.03 1.10 5.52
C THR A 204 -15.74 1.56 4.85
N ASP A 205 -15.84 1.99 3.59
CA ASP A 205 -14.76 2.58 2.79
C ASP A 205 -15.10 4.04 2.48
N ILE A 206 -14.75 4.93 3.42
CA ILE A 206 -14.92 6.38 3.28
C ILE A 206 -14.10 6.89 2.08
N GLY A 207 -12.94 6.29 1.82
CA GLY A 207 -12.09 6.67 0.69
C GLY A 207 -12.76 6.44 -0.66
N ALA A 208 -13.50 5.33 -0.82
CA ALA A 208 -14.28 5.05 -2.01
C ALA A 208 -15.38 6.10 -2.23
N ALA A 209 -16.04 6.54 -1.15
CA ALA A 209 -17.06 7.60 -1.21
C ALA A 209 -16.47 8.93 -1.71
N ILE A 210 -15.33 9.35 -1.15
CA ILE A 210 -14.64 10.58 -1.56
C ILE A 210 -14.17 10.49 -3.03
N ARG A 211 -13.55 9.37 -3.44
CA ARG A 211 -13.14 9.17 -4.84
C ARG A 211 -14.32 9.19 -5.80
N ARG A 212 -15.45 8.57 -5.41
CA ARG A 212 -16.68 8.58 -6.22
C ARG A 212 -17.26 9.98 -6.34
N ALA A 213 -17.23 10.77 -5.27
CA ALA A 213 -17.64 12.16 -5.29
C ALA A 213 -16.76 13.00 -6.22
N LEU A 214 -15.43 12.86 -6.13
CA LEU A 214 -14.51 13.57 -7.02
C LEU A 214 -14.73 13.27 -8.49
N ALA A 215 -15.12 12.04 -8.83
CA ALA A 215 -15.43 11.66 -10.21
C ALA A 215 -16.72 12.31 -10.76
N GLU A 216 -17.62 12.74 -9.88
CA GLU A 216 -18.89 13.38 -10.24
C GLU A 216 -18.78 14.91 -10.34
N VAL A 217 -17.65 15.50 -9.94
CA VAL A 217 -17.44 16.95 -9.97
C VAL A 217 -17.50 17.48 -11.40
N PRO A 218 -18.43 18.40 -11.73
CA PRO A 218 -18.55 18.92 -13.08
C PRO A 218 -17.51 20.02 -13.32
N SER A 219 -16.98 20.08 -14.54
CA SER A 219 -16.00 21.11 -14.93
C SER A 219 -16.53 22.56 -14.90
N ASP A 220 -17.85 22.76 -14.82
CA ASP A 220 -18.53 24.06 -14.84
C ASP A 220 -18.94 24.60 -13.46
N ALA A 221 -18.55 23.94 -12.37
CA ALA A 221 -18.88 24.37 -11.00
C ALA A 221 -17.70 24.19 -10.03
N ALA A 222 -17.65 25.02 -9.00
CA ALA A 222 -16.86 24.69 -7.81
C ALA A 222 -17.53 23.51 -7.10
N ALA A 223 -16.78 22.65 -6.41
CA ALA A 223 -17.34 21.50 -5.73
C ALA A 223 -17.01 21.46 -4.24
N ARG A 224 -17.88 20.79 -3.49
CA ARG A 224 -17.73 20.53 -2.06
C ARG A 224 -18.31 19.16 -1.73
N ILE A 225 -17.60 18.40 -0.90
CA ILE A 225 -18.04 17.09 -0.43
C ILE A 225 -18.49 17.23 1.03
N VAL A 226 -19.68 16.73 1.35
CA VAL A 226 -20.20 16.67 2.72
C VAL A 226 -20.32 15.20 3.12
N LEU A 227 -19.57 14.76 4.12
CA LEU A 227 -19.53 13.38 4.59
C LEU A 227 -20.37 13.22 5.86
N LEU A 228 -21.39 12.36 5.81
CA LEU A 228 -22.21 11.96 6.96
C LEU A 228 -21.83 10.54 7.37
N SER A 229 -21.10 10.40 8.46
CA SER A 229 -20.59 9.10 8.95
C SER A 229 -20.25 9.19 10.44
N ASP A 230 -20.14 8.05 11.11
CA ASP A 230 -19.57 7.91 12.45
C ASP A 230 -18.03 8.02 12.47
N GLY A 231 -17.40 8.07 11.30
CA GLY A 231 -15.95 8.23 11.12
C GLY A 231 -15.14 6.94 11.22
N VAL A 232 -15.78 5.76 11.30
CA VAL A 232 -15.09 4.48 11.45
C VAL A 232 -14.90 3.80 10.09
N SER A 233 -13.73 3.98 9.47
CA SER A 233 -13.36 3.27 8.23
C SER A 233 -12.78 1.89 8.55
N THR A 234 -13.29 0.84 7.91
CA THR A 234 -12.79 -0.54 8.04
C THR A 234 -12.07 -1.03 6.79
N ARG A 235 -12.18 -0.28 5.68
CA ARG A 235 -11.52 -0.52 4.41
C ARG A 235 -10.99 0.78 3.81
N GLY A 236 -10.04 0.65 2.89
CA GLY A 236 -9.45 1.76 2.16
C GLY A 236 -8.65 2.72 3.06
N ASP A 237 -8.13 3.78 2.43
CA ASP A 237 -7.48 4.89 3.11
C ASP A 237 -8.31 6.17 2.90
N ALA A 238 -9.03 6.57 3.94
CA ALA A 238 -9.86 7.77 3.93
C ALA A 238 -9.02 9.05 3.92
N VAL A 239 -7.84 9.02 4.55
CA VAL A 239 -6.95 10.19 4.67
C VAL A 239 -6.27 10.47 3.33
N GLU A 240 -5.83 9.44 2.63
CA GLU A 240 -5.30 9.55 1.26
C GLU A 240 -6.35 10.14 0.31
N ALA A 241 -7.58 9.61 0.36
CA ALA A 241 -8.66 10.11 -0.49
C ALA A 241 -9.03 11.57 -0.16
N ALA A 242 -9.06 11.95 1.13
CA ALA A 242 -9.28 13.33 1.55
C ALA A 242 -8.14 14.26 1.07
N ALA A 243 -6.89 13.81 1.13
CA ALA A 243 -5.75 14.57 0.60
C ALA A 243 -5.86 14.78 -0.92
N ALA A 244 -6.33 13.77 -1.66
CA ALA A 244 -6.60 13.90 -3.10
C ALA A 244 -7.73 14.92 -3.38
N ALA A 245 -8.78 14.95 -2.56
CA ALA A 245 -9.84 15.96 -2.70
C ALA A 245 -9.33 17.38 -2.47
N VAL A 246 -8.53 17.59 -1.42
CA VAL A 246 -7.90 18.89 -1.13
C VAL A 246 -6.96 19.32 -2.26
N ALA A 247 -6.18 18.38 -2.82
CA ALA A 247 -5.30 18.65 -3.96
C ALA A 247 -6.08 19.06 -5.23
N ALA A 248 -7.31 18.54 -5.40
CA ALA A 248 -8.23 18.95 -6.46
C ALA A 248 -8.98 20.27 -6.16
N GLY A 249 -8.71 20.91 -5.01
CA GLY A 249 -9.41 22.13 -4.58
C GLY A 249 -10.83 21.90 -4.09
N VAL A 250 -11.19 20.66 -3.75
CA VAL A 250 -12.52 20.26 -3.27
C VAL A 250 -12.46 20.02 -1.77
N PRO A 251 -13.01 20.91 -0.93
CA PRO A 251 -13.06 20.69 0.51
C PRO A 251 -13.99 19.52 0.86
N VAL A 252 -13.61 18.78 1.90
CA VAL A 252 -14.42 17.72 2.52
C VAL A 252 -14.86 18.20 3.90
N ASP A 253 -16.14 18.49 4.06
CA ASP A 253 -16.75 18.83 5.34
C ASP A 253 -17.38 17.58 5.96
N VAL A 254 -17.24 17.39 7.26
CA VAL A 254 -17.72 16.19 7.97
C VAL A 254 -18.84 16.57 8.91
N VAL A 255 -19.95 15.84 8.82
CA VAL A 255 -21.06 15.88 9.76
C VAL A 255 -21.01 14.56 10.55
N PRO A 256 -20.52 14.58 11.80
CA PRO A 256 -20.41 13.37 12.60
C PRO A 256 -21.80 12.83 12.94
N LEU A 257 -21.97 11.51 12.79
CA LEU A 257 -23.13 10.77 13.25
C LEU A 257 -22.75 10.00 14.52
N ASP A 258 -23.10 10.56 15.68
CA ASP A 258 -22.77 9.95 16.96
C ASP A 258 -23.62 8.69 17.22
N GLN A 259 -22.94 7.56 17.40
CA GLN A 259 -23.60 6.30 17.76
C GLN A 259 -24.17 6.37 19.18
N ALA A 260 -25.30 5.70 19.40
CA ALA A 260 -25.78 5.41 20.74
C ALA A 260 -24.80 4.46 21.43
N LYS A 261 -24.52 4.72 22.70
CA LYS A 261 -23.84 3.74 23.55
C LYS A 261 -24.87 2.70 23.97
N LEU A 262 -24.99 1.63 23.19
CA LEU A 262 -25.82 0.50 23.55
C LEU A 262 -25.09 -0.41 24.55
N PRO A 263 -25.82 -1.02 25.51
CA PRO A 263 -25.29 -2.15 26.27
C PRO A 263 -24.85 -3.26 25.31
N ASP A 264 -23.62 -3.72 25.47
CA ASP A 264 -23.03 -4.67 24.55
C ASP A 264 -22.05 -5.55 25.32
N VAL A 265 -22.10 -6.84 25.00
CA VAL A 265 -21.18 -7.88 25.46
C VAL A 265 -20.77 -8.59 24.19
N ARG A 266 -19.49 -8.55 23.85
CA ARG A 266 -19.00 -9.08 22.57
C ARG A 266 -17.78 -9.95 22.71
N LEU A 267 -17.57 -10.80 21.71
CA LEU A 267 -16.39 -11.64 21.60
C LEU A 267 -15.34 -10.98 20.71
N VAL A 268 -14.28 -10.47 21.31
CA VAL A 268 -13.19 -9.77 20.60
C VAL A 268 -12.29 -10.76 19.87
N ALA A 269 -11.90 -11.85 20.54
CA ALA A 269 -11.02 -12.86 19.94
C ALA A 269 -11.07 -14.20 20.67
N VAL A 270 -10.80 -15.28 19.94
CA VAL A 270 -10.49 -16.60 20.50
C VAL A 270 -9.04 -16.95 20.16
N ARG A 271 -8.21 -17.17 21.18
CA ARG A 271 -6.79 -17.49 21.02
C ARG A 271 -6.50 -18.87 21.58
N MET A 272 -5.76 -19.66 20.83
CA MET A 272 -5.33 -21.01 21.20
C MET A 272 -4.00 -21.31 20.47
N PRO A 273 -3.15 -22.24 20.97
CA PRO A 273 -1.97 -22.68 20.22
C PRO A 273 -2.36 -23.19 18.82
N SER A 274 -1.67 -22.72 17.78
CA SER A 274 -1.96 -23.12 16.39
C SER A 274 -1.52 -24.55 16.05
N ARG A 275 -0.67 -25.14 16.90
CA ARG A 275 -0.18 -26.52 16.82
C ARG A 275 -0.19 -27.14 18.21
N ALA A 276 -0.45 -28.44 18.27
CA ALA A 276 -0.45 -29.23 19.48
C ALA A 276 0.00 -30.67 19.17
N SER A 277 0.51 -31.37 20.16
CA SER A 277 0.65 -32.83 20.10
C SER A 277 -0.60 -33.51 20.64
N GLU A 278 -0.87 -34.73 20.21
CA GLU A 278 -1.95 -35.54 20.75
C GLU A 278 -1.88 -35.60 22.30
N LYS A 279 -3.01 -35.42 22.98
CA LYS A 279 -3.14 -35.37 24.45
C LYS A 279 -2.45 -34.19 25.16
N GLU A 280 -1.92 -33.23 24.42
CA GLU A 280 -1.38 -32.00 25.01
C GLU A 280 -2.52 -31.17 25.64
N THR A 281 -2.31 -30.59 26.82
CA THR A 281 -3.29 -29.66 27.41
C THR A 281 -3.13 -28.27 26.80
N LEU A 282 -4.18 -27.79 26.14
CA LEU A 282 -4.25 -26.51 25.45
C LEU A 282 -5.01 -25.48 26.28
N GLU A 283 -4.46 -24.27 26.37
CA GLU A 283 -5.13 -23.12 26.97
C GLU A 283 -5.82 -22.29 25.87
N MET A 284 -7.15 -22.28 25.87
CA MET A 284 -7.96 -21.38 25.08
C MET A 284 -8.23 -20.09 25.88
N ARG A 285 -7.95 -18.95 25.26
CA ARG A 285 -8.23 -17.62 25.81
C ARG A 285 -9.33 -16.97 24.98
N ILE A 286 -10.46 -16.73 25.63
CA ILE A 286 -11.65 -16.10 25.07
C ILE A 286 -11.61 -14.64 25.53
N VAL A 287 -11.26 -13.73 24.64
CA VAL A 287 -11.17 -12.30 24.90
C VAL A 287 -12.54 -11.68 24.66
N THR A 288 -13.15 -11.18 25.71
CA THR A 288 -14.46 -10.54 25.69
C THR A 288 -14.33 -9.05 25.96
N SER A 289 -15.26 -8.25 25.45
CA SER A 289 -15.39 -6.84 25.81
C SER A 289 -16.84 -6.58 26.21
N SER A 290 -17.05 -5.86 27.30
CA SER A 290 -18.41 -5.49 27.73
C SER A 290 -18.49 -4.04 28.16
N THR A 291 -19.62 -3.37 27.93
CA THR A 291 -19.85 -2.00 28.42
C THR A 291 -20.08 -1.95 29.94
N SER A 292 -20.56 -3.04 30.54
CA SER A 292 -20.80 -3.17 31.98
C SER A 292 -20.60 -4.62 32.46
N PRO A 293 -20.42 -4.90 33.76
CA PRO A 293 -20.24 -6.28 34.22
C PRO A 293 -21.48 -7.13 33.92
N ALA A 294 -21.32 -8.21 33.15
CA ALA A 294 -22.43 -9.03 32.67
C ALA A 294 -22.21 -10.52 32.97
N PRO A 295 -23.25 -11.25 33.40
CA PRO A 295 -23.23 -12.70 33.44
C PRO A 295 -23.51 -13.27 32.04
N VAL A 296 -22.64 -14.15 31.55
CA VAL A 296 -22.69 -14.71 30.19
C VAL A 296 -22.72 -16.23 30.21
N GLU A 297 -23.36 -16.82 29.21
CA GLU A 297 -23.26 -18.24 28.90
C GLU A 297 -22.28 -18.43 27.75
N VAL A 298 -21.25 -19.26 27.95
CA VAL A 298 -20.22 -19.57 26.96
C VAL A 298 -20.48 -20.98 26.42
N ARG A 299 -20.59 -21.09 25.10
CA ARG A 299 -20.66 -22.36 24.35
C ARG A 299 -19.40 -22.49 23.51
N VAL A 300 -18.72 -23.63 23.63
CA VAL A 300 -17.55 -23.97 22.82
C VAL A 300 -17.88 -25.20 22.01
N TYR A 301 -17.69 -25.12 20.71
CA TYR A 301 -17.88 -26.19 19.75
C TYR A 301 -16.52 -26.61 19.19
N ARG A 302 -16.35 -27.90 18.92
CA ARG A 302 -15.21 -28.46 18.19
C ARG A 302 -15.74 -29.21 16.98
N ASP A 303 -15.30 -28.82 15.79
CA ASP A 303 -15.71 -29.41 14.52
C ASP A 303 -17.25 -29.49 14.35
N GLY A 304 -17.96 -28.49 14.89
CA GLY A 304 -19.42 -28.40 14.87
C GLY A 304 -20.14 -29.09 16.04
N GLU A 305 -19.46 -29.89 16.84
CA GLU A 305 -20.05 -30.56 18.02
C GLU A 305 -19.87 -29.73 19.29
N LEU A 306 -20.90 -29.66 20.14
CA LEU A 306 -20.83 -28.93 21.40
C LEU A 306 -19.87 -29.64 22.37
N LEU A 307 -18.71 -29.04 22.60
CA LEU A 307 -17.69 -29.55 23.50
C LEU A 307 -17.99 -29.16 24.95
N ARG A 308 -18.36 -27.90 25.17
CA ARG A 308 -18.58 -27.36 26.52
C ARG A 308 -19.62 -26.26 26.53
N LYS A 309 -20.39 -26.22 27.61
CA LYS A 309 -21.35 -25.17 27.91
C LYS A 309 -21.23 -24.78 29.38
N GLY A 310 -21.17 -23.48 29.69
CA GLY A 310 -21.09 -23.02 31.08
C GLY A 310 -21.29 -21.52 31.25
N ASN A 311 -21.59 -21.10 32.47
CA ASN A 311 -21.81 -19.69 32.81
C ASN A 311 -20.51 -19.08 33.35
N ALA A 312 -20.25 -17.84 32.94
CA ALA A 312 -19.13 -17.02 33.41
C ALA A 312 -19.62 -15.60 33.70
N LYS A 313 -18.79 -14.81 34.38
CA LYS A 313 -19.03 -13.38 34.57
C LYS A 313 -17.91 -12.63 33.87
N VAL A 314 -18.27 -11.68 33.00
CA VAL A 314 -17.32 -10.77 32.36
C VAL A 314 -17.33 -9.43 33.06
N SER A 315 -16.15 -8.83 33.16
CA SER A 315 -15.96 -7.48 33.70
C SER A 315 -16.33 -6.42 32.66
N ALA A 316 -16.51 -5.17 33.09
CA ALA A 316 -16.61 -4.05 32.16
C ALA A 316 -15.23 -3.78 31.52
N GLY A 317 -15.21 -3.40 30.24
CA GLY A 317 -14.00 -3.32 29.42
C GLY A 317 -13.60 -4.69 28.87
N GLU A 318 -12.32 -4.84 28.53
CA GLU A 318 -11.77 -6.12 28.09
C GLU A 318 -11.53 -7.08 29.27
N ASP A 319 -11.94 -8.33 29.10
CA ASP A 319 -11.72 -9.42 30.05
C ASP A 319 -11.32 -10.70 29.29
N VAL A 320 -10.64 -11.63 29.97
CA VAL A 320 -10.13 -12.86 29.36
C VAL A 320 -10.59 -14.08 30.15
N LEU A 321 -11.52 -14.83 29.57
CA LEU A 321 -11.93 -16.13 30.08
C LEU A 321 -10.94 -17.20 29.60
N ARG A 322 -10.49 -18.07 30.51
CA ARG A 322 -9.51 -19.12 30.21
C ARG A 322 -10.15 -20.48 30.33
N LEU A 323 -10.02 -21.29 29.28
CA LEU A 323 -10.50 -22.66 29.24
C LEU A 323 -9.33 -23.60 28.93
N ARG A 324 -9.21 -24.69 29.68
CA ARG A 324 -8.28 -25.78 29.38
C ARG A 324 -8.99 -26.90 28.66
N GLU A 325 -8.38 -27.40 27.59
CA GLU A 325 -8.89 -28.48 26.76
C GLU A 325 -7.75 -29.43 26.41
N GLU A 326 -8.02 -30.74 26.41
CA GLU A 326 -7.05 -31.74 25.93
C GLU A 326 -7.08 -31.78 24.40
N ALA A 327 -5.92 -31.80 23.76
CA ALA A 327 -5.80 -31.85 22.32
C ALA A 327 -6.55 -33.08 21.77
N PRO A 328 -7.42 -32.91 20.75
CA PRO A 328 -8.14 -34.00 20.11
C PRO A 328 -7.20 -34.97 19.38
N GLY A 329 -7.77 -35.88 18.58
CA GLY A 329 -6.98 -36.76 17.72
C GLY A 329 -6.16 -35.99 16.67
N PRO A 330 -5.32 -36.69 15.88
CA PRO A 330 -4.52 -36.07 14.83
C PRO A 330 -5.41 -35.39 13.77
N GLY A 331 -5.10 -34.15 13.39
CA GLY A 331 -5.92 -33.44 12.40
C GLY A 331 -5.87 -31.92 12.51
N LEU A 332 -6.64 -31.26 11.65
CA LEU A 332 -6.97 -29.84 11.79
C LEU A 332 -8.35 -29.74 12.45
N HIS A 333 -8.39 -29.12 13.62
CA HIS A 333 -9.62 -28.96 14.40
C HIS A 333 -10.02 -27.49 14.44
N ARG A 334 -11.30 -27.24 14.19
CA ARG A 334 -11.92 -25.91 14.31
C ARG A 334 -12.61 -25.80 15.65
N TYR A 335 -12.32 -24.73 16.37
CA TYR A 335 -13.02 -24.37 17.60
C TYR A 335 -13.87 -23.13 17.33
N ASP A 336 -15.17 -23.22 17.58
CA ASP A 336 -16.09 -22.09 17.53
C ASP A 336 -16.55 -21.76 18.94
N VAL A 337 -16.45 -20.49 19.33
CA VAL A 337 -16.90 -19.99 20.63
C VAL A 337 -18.06 -19.04 20.39
N GLN A 338 -19.12 -19.22 21.15
CA GLN A 338 -20.26 -18.32 21.20
C GLN A 338 -20.45 -17.89 22.66
N ILE A 339 -20.64 -16.60 22.87
CA ILE A 339 -21.07 -16.05 24.15
C ILE A 339 -22.50 -15.53 24.01
N SER A 340 -23.27 -15.53 25.09
CA SER A 340 -24.58 -14.90 25.10
C SER A 340 -24.85 -14.35 26.49
N SER A 341 -25.23 -13.07 26.60
CA SER A 341 -25.61 -12.51 27.90
C SER A 341 -26.81 -13.27 28.48
N LEU A 342 -26.76 -13.54 29.79
CA LEU A 342 -27.91 -14.10 30.52
C LEU A 342 -29.01 -13.05 30.77
N ASP A 343 -28.68 -11.76 30.66
CA ASP A 343 -29.65 -10.66 30.62
C ASP A 343 -29.65 -10.03 29.21
N PRO A 344 -30.70 -10.24 28.39
CA PRO A 344 -30.78 -9.68 27.05
C PRO A 344 -30.69 -8.15 26.98
N LYS A 345 -30.91 -7.44 28.09
CA LYS A 345 -30.78 -5.97 28.12
C LYS A 345 -29.33 -5.47 28.18
N LEU A 346 -28.38 -6.38 28.44
CA LEU A 346 -26.96 -6.06 28.51
C LEU A 346 -26.24 -6.29 27.17
N ASP A 347 -26.96 -6.78 26.16
CA ASP A 347 -26.42 -7.20 24.87
C ASP A 347 -27.46 -6.93 23.77
N GLU A 348 -27.38 -5.74 23.17
CA GLU A 348 -28.25 -5.31 22.09
C GLU A 348 -27.70 -5.63 20.69
N ALA A 349 -26.49 -6.21 20.59
CA ALA A 349 -25.78 -6.49 19.33
C ALA A 349 -25.28 -7.94 19.25
N PRO A 350 -26.18 -8.94 19.23
CA PRO A 350 -25.80 -10.35 19.36
C PRO A 350 -24.97 -10.92 18.18
N GLU A 351 -24.78 -10.17 17.10
CA GLU A 351 -24.06 -10.59 15.91
C GLU A 351 -22.54 -10.73 16.12
N ASP A 352 -21.96 -10.05 17.10
CA ASP A 352 -20.51 -10.05 17.37
C ASP A 352 -20.08 -10.97 18.52
N ASN A 353 -21.01 -11.85 18.92
CA ASN A 353 -20.86 -12.80 20.01
C ASN A 353 -20.19 -14.13 19.63
N ALA A 354 -19.70 -14.26 18.40
CA ALA A 354 -19.16 -15.50 17.87
C ALA A 354 -17.76 -15.31 17.27
N GLY A 355 -16.92 -16.33 17.44
CA GLY A 355 -15.52 -16.27 17.02
C GLY A 355 -14.92 -17.66 16.92
N SER A 356 -13.93 -17.81 16.04
CA SER A 356 -13.37 -19.13 15.71
C SER A 356 -11.85 -19.13 15.78
N THR A 357 -11.27 -20.30 16.06
CA THR A 357 -9.83 -20.55 15.98
C THR A 357 -9.55 -21.96 15.50
N PHE A 358 -8.31 -22.22 15.08
CA PHE A 358 -7.90 -23.50 14.52
C PHE A 358 -6.67 -24.04 15.23
N VAL A 359 -6.68 -25.35 15.48
CA VAL A 359 -5.54 -26.08 16.06
C VAL A 359 -5.19 -27.23 15.15
N ARG A 360 -3.91 -27.31 14.73
CA ARG A 360 -3.37 -28.50 14.06
C ARG A 360 -2.78 -29.43 15.11
N VAL A 361 -3.44 -30.55 15.37
CA VAL A 361 -2.90 -31.58 16.25
C VAL A 361 -2.06 -32.55 15.43
N ARG A 362 -0.81 -32.71 15.83
CA ARG A 362 0.07 -33.77 15.33
C ARG A 362 -0.25 -35.03 16.11
N GLY A 363 -0.41 -36.15 15.41
CA GLY A 363 -0.52 -37.44 16.05
C GLY A 363 0.78 -37.85 16.74
N GLN A 364 0.75 -39.02 17.37
CA GLN A 364 1.95 -39.62 17.93
C GLN A 364 3.09 -39.66 16.89
N ALA A 365 4.26 -39.12 17.26
CA ALA A 365 5.42 -39.10 16.38
C ALA A 365 5.79 -40.53 15.96
N ALA A 366 6.15 -40.73 14.69
CA ALA A 366 6.46 -42.06 14.15
C ALA A 366 7.94 -42.19 13.81
N ALA A 367 8.54 -43.32 14.18
CA ALA A 367 9.93 -43.64 13.87
C ALA A 367 10.02 -44.96 13.10
N LEU A 368 10.86 -45.01 12.07
CA LEU A 368 11.23 -46.23 11.37
C LEU A 368 12.67 -46.60 11.72
N VAL A 369 12.88 -47.76 12.33
CA VAL A 369 14.22 -48.30 12.62
C VAL A 369 14.57 -49.36 11.58
N LEU A 370 15.52 -49.03 10.70
CA LEU A 370 16.11 -49.90 9.71
C LEU A 370 17.44 -50.44 10.23
N GLU A 371 17.43 -51.69 10.68
CA GLU A 371 18.56 -52.31 11.37
C GLU A 371 19.01 -53.59 10.65
N GLY A 372 20.30 -53.66 10.30
CA GLY A 372 20.92 -54.82 9.65
C GLY A 372 21.05 -56.04 10.56
N GLN A 373 21.13 -55.82 11.88
CA GLN A 373 21.23 -56.88 12.89
C GLN A 373 20.00 -56.89 13.81
N PRO A 374 19.02 -57.79 13.63
CA PRO A 374 17.75 -57.76 14.36
C PRO A 374 17.84 -57.69 15.89
N LYS A 375 18.91 -58.24 16.48
CA LYS A 375 19.16 -58.21 17.93
C LYS A 375 19.51 -56.81 18.46
N LEU A 376 20.03 -55.92 17.62
CA LEU A 376 20.42 -54.56 17.96
C LEU A 376 19.29 -53.54 17.80
N ALA A 377 18.17 -53.93 17.19
CA ALA A 377 17.01 -53.07 17.00
C ALA A 377 16.23 -52.81 18.31
N GLU A 378 16.23 -53.79 19.23
CA GLU A 378 15.42 -53.77 20.44
C GLU A 378 15.76 -52.63 21.43
N PRO A 379 17.06 -52.33 21.70
CA PRO A 379 17.43 -51.15 22.49
C PRO A 379 16.99 -49.83 21.84
N LEU A 380 17.13 -49.70 20.51
CA LEU A 380 16.72 -48.51 19.75
C LEU A 380 15.21 -48.32 19.82
N ARG A 381 14.44 -49.39 19.63
CA ARG A 381 12.98 -49.37 19.77
C ARG A 381 12.55 -48.87 21.15
N ARG A 382 13.09 -49.46 22.22
CA ARG A 382 12.75 -49.07 23.60
C ARG A 382 13.12 -47.62 23.91
N ALA A 383 14.25 -47.12 23.41
CA ALA A 383 14.66 -45.74 23.59
C ALA A 383 13.68 -44.76 22.92
N LEU A 384 13.26 -45.05 21.68
CA LEU A 384 12.31 -44.24 20.91
C LEU A 384 10.89 -44.32 21.49
N GLU A 385 10.43 -45.50 21.90
CA GLU A 385 9.13 -45.67 22.60
C GLU A 385 9.09 -44.89 23.92
N GLY A 386 10.20 -44.85 24.67
CA GLY A 386 10.36 -44.00 25.86
C GLY A 386 10.27 -42.50 25.56
N GLY A 387 10.62 -42.09 24.33
CA GLY A 387 10.41 -40.76 23.77
C GLY A 387 9.01 -40.54 23.18
N ALA A 388 8.07 -41.45 23.44
CA ALA A 388 6.69 -41.45 22.94
C ALA A 388 6.53 -41.61 21.42
N PHE A 389 7.54 -42.16 20.72
CA PHE A 389 7.39 -42.52 19.31
C PHE A 389 6.59 -43.82 19.14
N ARG A 390 5.76 -43.88 18.09
CA ARG A 390 5.29 -45.13 17.50
C ARG A 390 6.43 -45.67 16.64
N VAL A 391 6.99 -46.83 16.99
CA VAL A 391 8.21 -47.33 16.34
C VAL A 391 7.90 -48.57 15.50
N ASP A 392 8.19 -48.48 14.21
CA ASP A 392 8.20 -49.63 13.31
C ASP A 392 9.66 -50.08 13.10
N VAL A 393 9.92 -51.39 13.25
CA VAL A 393 11.27 -51.96 13.11
C VAL A 393 11.30 -52.86 11.88
N SER A 394 12.31 -52.69 11.04
CA SER A 394 12.54 -53.54 9.89
C SER A 394 14.03 -53.71 9.57
N GLY A 395 14.33 -54.70 8.72
CA GLY A 395 15.66 -54.90 8.16
C GLY A 395 15.77 -54.34 6.73
N PRO A 396 16.79 -54.72 5.96
CA PRO A 396 17.00 -54.24 4.58
C PRO A 396 15.78 -54.46 3.66
N ALA A 397 15.04 -55.55 3.85
CA ALA A 397 13.87 -55.88 3.03
C ALA A 397 12.65 -54.96 3.25
N GLY A 398 12.59 -54.22 4.37
CA GLY A 398 11.49 -53.31 4.65
C GLY A 398 11.85 -51.85 4.51
N VAL A 399 12.95 -51.54 3.82
CA VAL A 399 13.26 -50.16 3.43
C VAL A 399 12.20 -49.69 2.42
N PRO A 400 11.47 -48.59 2.69
CA PRO A 400 10.50 -48.03 1.77
C PRO A 400 11.06 -47.82 0.36
N ALA A 401 10.30 -48.21 -0.67
CA ALA A 401 10.74 -48.13 -2.06
C ALA A 401 10.72 -46.70 -2.62
N ASP A 402 9.96 -45.80 -2.01
CA ASP A 402 9.73 -44.43 -2.47
C ASP A 402 9.62 -43.43 -1.31
N VAL A 403 9.53 -42.14 -1.66
CA VAL A 403 9.42 -41.05 -0.69
C VAL A 403 8.13 -41.12 0.11
N ALA A 404 7.03 -41.61 -0.48
CA ALA A 404 5.74 -41.70 0.19
C ALA A 404 5.78 -42.67 1.38
N GLY A 405 6.49 -43.79 1.26
CA GLY A 405 6.68 -44.71 2.37
C GLY A 405 7.53 -44.12 3.51
N PHE A 406 8.54 -43.29 3.20
CA PHE A 406 9.30 -42.58 4.24
C PHE A 406 8.49 -41.44 4.88
N ALA A 407 7.61 -40.78 4.13
CA ALA A 407 6.79 -39.65 4.61
C ALA A 407 5.80 -40.03 5.73
N ALA A 408 5.57 -41.32 5.98
CA ALA A 408 4.78 -41.81 7.11
C ALA A 408 5.51 -41.70 8.47
N TYR A 409 6.80 -41.35 8.47
CA TYR A 409 7.65 -41.30 9.65
C TYR A 409 8.25 -39.90 9.84
N ASP A 410 8.37 -39.46 11.09
CA ASP A 410 9.05 -38.21 11.46
C ASP A 410 10.58 -38.39 11.54
N VAL A 411 11.03 -39.60 11.87
CA VAL A 411 12.44 -39.96 11.91
C VAL A 411 12.69 -41.36 11.36
N VAL A 412 13.75 -41.50 10.58
CA VAL A 412 14.28 -42.79 10.10
C VAL A 412 15.64 -43.02 10.74
N VAL A 413 15.82 -44.18 11.37
CA VAL A 413 17.11 -44.64 11.88
C VAL A 413 17.68 -45.65 10.89
N LEU A 414 18.86 -45.39 10.35
CA LEU A 414 19.58 -46.31 9.46
C LEU A 414 20.81 -46.83 10.18
N SER A 415 20.82 -48.13 10.46
CA SER A 415 21.82 -48.78 11.32
C SER A 415 22.34 -50.08 10.72
N ASP A 416 23.65 -50.12 10.45
CA ASP A 416 24.42 -51.28 10.02
C ASP A 416 23.87 -52.04 8.79
N ILE A 417 23.20 -51.32 7.89
CA ILE A 417 22.78 -51.82 6.57
C ILE A 417 23.81 -51.31 5.54
N PRO A 418 24.42 -52.17 4.71
CA PRO A 418 25.31 -51.71 3.65
C PRO A 418 24.53 -51.08 2.49
N ALA A 419 25.12 -50.08 1.83
CA ALA A 419 24.51 -49.39 0.69
C ALA A 419 24.19 -50.33 -0.48
N SER A 420 24.92 -51.45 -0.59
CA SER A 420 24.67 -52.48 -1.62
C SER A 420 23.33 -53.20 -1.46
N ASP A 421 22.74 -53.19 -0.26
CA ASP A 421 21.46 -53.83 0.01
C ASP A 421 20.28 -52.88 -0.30
N LEU A 422 20.58 -51.63 -0.65
CA LEU A 422 19.62 -50.59 -1.01
C LEU A 422 19.67 -50.34 -2.52
N SER A 423 18.50 -50.27 -3.15
CA SER A 423 18.43 -49.85 -4.55
C SER A 423 18.76 -48.35 -4.70
N PRO A 424 19.23 -47.89 -5.87
CA PRO A 424 19.45 -46.48 -6.13
C PRO A 424 18.23 -45.61 -5.84
N THR A 425 17.03 -46.09 -6.21
CA THR A 425 15.76 -45.42 -5.94
C THR A 425 15.48 -45.25 -4.45
N GLN A 426 15.82 -46.23 -3.61
CA GLN A 426 15.65 -46.14 -2.16
C GLN A 426 16.62 -45.14 -1.54
N LEU A 427 17.86 -45.08 -2.02
CA LEU A 427 18.85 -44.09 -1.58
C LEU A 427 18.42 -42.67 -1.95
N ASP A 428 17.96 -42.46 -3.18
CA ASP A 428 17.41 -41.19 -3.65
C ASP A 428 16.15 -40.79 -2.86
N ALA A 429 15.25 -41.74 -2.60
CA ALA A 429 14.03 -41.50 -1.84
C ALA A 429 14.32 -41.10 -0.40
N LEU A 430 15.27 -41.77 0.26
CA LEU A 430 15.70 -41.43 1.62
C LEU A 430 16.34 -40.04 1.66
N ALA A 431 17.21 -39.71 0.70
CA ALA A 431 17.82 -38.38 0.62
C ALA A 431 16.77 -37.29 0.36
N THR A 432 15.83 -37.53 -0.55
CA THR A 432 14.71 -36.61 -0.85
C THR A 432 13.81 -36.39 0.36
N TYR A 433 13.50 -37.44 1.12
CA TYR A 433 12.74 -37.35 2.37
C TYR A 433 13.39 -36.39 3.39
N VAL A 434 14.73 -36.47 3.55
CA VAL A 434 15.46 -35.58 4.46
C VAL A 434 15.53 -34.15 3.91
N ARG A 435 15.96 -34.01 2.66
CA ARG A 435 16.25 -32.70 2.04
C ARG A 435 15.00 -31.88 1.75
N ASP A 436 13.95 -32.51 1.22
CA ASP A 436 12.80 -31.81 0.63
C ASP A 436 11.56 -31.89 1.53
N LEU A 437 11.35 -33.00 2.26
CA LEU A 437 10.23 -33.15 3.19
C LEU A 437 10.59 -32.75 4.64
N GLY A 438 11.87 -32.54 4.94
CA GLY A 438 12.36 -32.15 6.27
C GLY A 438 12.29 -33.28 7.30
N GLY A 439 12.28 -34.53 6.85
CA GLY A 439 12.29 -35.71 7.70
C GLY A 439 13.61 -35.88 8.46
N GLY A 440 13.54 -36.43 9.67
CA GLY A 440 14.73 -36.70 10.48
C GLY A 440 15.46 -37.96 10.00
N LEU A 441 16.79 -37.90 9.90
CA LEU A 441 17.63 -39.08 9.65
C LEU A 441 18.67 -39.24 10.76
N LEU A 442 18.65 -40.40 11.41
CA LEU A 442 19.69 -40.82 12.35
C LEU A 442 20.53 -41.91 11.70
N LEU A 443 21.80 -41.58 11.44
CA LEU A 443 22.79 -42.54 10.94
C LEU A 443 23.54 -43.15 12.12
N MET A 444 23.43 -44.47 12.28
CA MET A 444 24.16 -45.21 13.29
C MET A 444 25.42 -45.84 12.68
N GLY A 445 26.58 -45.50 13.23
CA GLY A 445 27.86 -46.07 12.83
C GLY A 445 27.94 -47.55 13.19
N GLY A 446 28.49 -48.35 12.28
CA GLY A 446 28.67 -49.80 12.39
C GLY A 446 29.68 -50.28 11.35
N ASP A 447 30.01 -51.56 11.38
CA ASP A 447 30.99 -52.16 10.46
C ASP A 447 30.54 -52.06 9.00
N LYS A 448 29.22 -51.97 8.76
CA LYS A 448 28.58 -51.88 7.45
C LYS A 448 27.87 -50.54 7.20
N SER A 449 28.14 -49.51 8.00
CA SER A 449 27.55 -48.17 7.83
C SER A 449 28.52 -47.18 7.19
N MET A 450 28.01 -46.06 6.67
CA MET A 450 28.79 -44.90 6.23
C MET A 450 29.90 -45.28 5.21
N GLY A 451 31.14 -44.87 5.43
CA GLY A 451 32.28 -45.16 4.54
C GLY A 451 32.49 -46.66 4.30
N PRO A 452 32.70 -47.49 5.35
CA PRO A 452 32.79 -48.95 5.22
C PRO A 452 31.54 -49.59 4.61
N GLY A 453 30.37 -49.00 4.85
CA GLY A 453 29.08 -49.41 4.28
C GLY A 453 28.87 -49.08 2.80
N GLY A 454 29.80 -48.36 2.16
CA GLY A 454 29.69 -48.00 0.75
C GLY A 454 28.74 -46.83 0.47
N TYR A 455 28.40 -46.01 1.47
CA TYR A 455 27.56 -44.82 1.28
C TYR A 455 28.32 -43.63 0.68
N GLY A 456 29.63 -43.73 0.48
CA GLY A 456 30.43 -42.70 -0.17
C GLY A 456 29.92 -42.41 -1.59
N LYS A 457 29.78 -41.13 -1.92
CA LYS A 457 29.24 -40.61 -3.20
C LYS A 457 27.82 -41.09 -3.49
N THR A 458 27.05 -41.42 -2.45
CA THR A 458 25.62 -41.71 -2.58
C THR A 458 24.79 -40.47 -2.18
N PRO A 459 23.52 -40.37 -2.61
CA PRO A 459 22.61 -39.32 -2.19
C PRO A 459 22.47 -39.18 -0.66
N VAL A 460 22.66 -40.29 0.07
CA VAL A 460 22.63 -40.30 1.54
C VAL A 460 23.82 -39.55 2.15
N GLU A 461 24.99 -39.54 1.50
CA GLU A 461 26.13 -38.72 1.94
C GLU A 461 25.84 -37.23 1.78
N GLU A 462 25.13 -36.81 0.73
CA GLU A 462 24.81 -35.40 0.49
C GLU A 462 23.93 -34.80 1.59
N VAL A 463 23.05 -35.60 2.20
CA VAL A 463 22.19 -35.20 3.32
C VAL A 463 22.79 -35.52 4.70
N SER A 464 23.96 -36.16 4.73
CA SER A 464 24.68 -36.50 5.95
C SER A 464 25.42 -35.27 6.50
N PRO A 465 25.47 -35.07 7.83
CA PRO A 465 26.26 -33.99 8.43
C PRO A 465 27.78 -34.22 8.35
N VAL A 466 28.22 -35.40 7.92
CA VAL A 466 29.63 -35.78 7.80
C VAL A 466 29.90 -36.48 6.45
N SER A 467 31.06 -36.20 5.87
CA SER A 467 31.54 -36.94 4.70
C SER A 467 32.03 -38.33 5.09
N PHE A 468 31.81 -39.28 4.20
CA PHE A 468 32.19 -40.68 4.33
C PHE A 468 33.53 -40.99 3.64
N ASP A 469 34.21 -39.99 3.08
CA ASP A 469 35.52 -40.14 2.46
C ASP A 469 36.60 -40.43 3.51
N LEU A 470 37.33 -41.53 3.29
CA LEU A 470 38.48 -41.89 4.12
C LEU A 470 39.65 -41.00 3.71
N LYS A 471 39.83 -39.87 4.41
CA LYS A 471 41.04 -39.05 4.28
C LYS A 471 42.25 -39.89 4.69
N GLN A 472 42.97 -40.43 3.71
CA GLN A 472 44.31 -40.95 3.92
C GLN A 472 45.24 -39.78 4.24
N GLU A 473 45.35 -39.41 5.51
CA GLU A 473 46.45 -38.58 5.98
C GLU A 473 47.77 -39.32 5.73
N ARG A 474 48.41 -39.06 4.58
CA ARG A 474 49.85 -39.26 4.47
C ARG A 474 50.50 -38.24 5.40
N ARG A 475 50.72 -38.63 6.67
CA ARG A 475 51.58 -37.89 7.60
C ARG A 475 52.97 -37.78 6.99
N ARG A 476 53.25 -36.69 6.27
CA ARG A 476 54.64 -36.25 6.09
C ARG A 476 55.08 -35.74 7.45
N ALA A 477 55.85 -36.54 8.18
CA ALA A 477 56.56 -36.03 9.35
C ALA A 477 57.42 -34.85 8.89
N SER A 478 57.34 -33.72 9.59
CA SER A 478 58.22 -32.59 9.37
C SER A 478 59.67 -33.02 9.67
N LEU A 479 60.47 -33.27 8.63
CA LEU A 479 61.89 -33.57 8.74
C LEU A 479 62.67 -32.26 8.63
N ALA A 480 63.57 -31.98 9.57
CA ALA A 480 64.57 -30.93 9.41
C ALA A 480 65.88 -31.59 8.95
N GLU A 481 66.23 -31.43 7.68
CA GLU A 481 67.48 -31.93 7.10
C GLU A 481 68.51 -30.81 7.04
N VAL A 482 69.72 -31.07 7.51
CA VAL A 482 70.87 -30.17 7.39
C VAL A 482 71.96 -30.89 6.62
N ILE A 483 72.24 -30.39 5.41
CA ILE A 483 73.28 -30.94 4.55
C ILE A 483 74.53 -30.06 4.67
N ALA A 484 75.58 -30.61 5.27
CA ALA A 484 76.89 -29.95 5.35
C ALA A 484 77.81 -30.49 4.25
N ILE A 485 78.26 -29.60 3.36
CA ILE A 485 79.14 -29.95 2.24
C ILE A 485 80.53 -29.34 2.51
N ASP A 486 81.57 -30.17 2.47
CA ASP A 486 82.95 -29.72 2.57
C ASP A 486 83.33 -28.90 1.32
N TYR A 487 84.03 -27.78 1.50
CA TYR A 487 84.56 -26.91 0.44
C TYR A 487 86.10 -26.84 0.46
N SER A 488 86.76 -27.80 1.12
CA SER A 488 88.21 -27.90 1.16
C SER A 488 88.81 -28.04 -0.25
N GLY A 489 90.08 -27.65 -0.42
CA GLY A 489 90.75 -27.68 -1.74
C GLY A 489 90.77 -29.05 -2.42
N SER A 490 90.60 -30.14 -1.66
CA SER A 490 90.49 -31.51 -2.21
C SER A 490 89.19 -31.75 -2.99
N MET A 491 88.16 -30.92 -2.77
CA MET A 491 86.86 -30.99 -3.43
C MET A 491 86.89 -30.50 -4.87
N ALA A 492 87.94 -29.76 -5.25
CA ALA A 492 88.22 -29.38 -6.63
C ALA A 492 88.79 -30.54 -7.49
N MET A 493 89.13 -31.68 -6.88
CA MET A 493 89.60 -32.84 -7.63
C MET A 493 88.48 -33.43 -8.51
N ARG A 494 88.84 -33.81 -9.74
CA ARG A 494 87.93 -34.44 -10.68
C ARG A 494 87.70 -35.91 -10.36
N VAL A 495 86.44 -36.34 -10.45
CA VAL A 495 85.99 -37.73 -10.44
C VAL A 495 85.16 -37.94 -11.70
N GLY A 496 85.76 -38.59 -12.70
CA GLY A 496 85.16 -38.69 -14.03
C GLY A 496 85.11 -37.33 -14.74
N LYS A 497 83.92 -36.92 -15.17
CA LYS A 497 83.69 -35.65 -15.88
C LYS A 497 83.45 -34.45 -14.95
N ASN A 498 83.12 -34.70 -13.69
CA ASN A 498 82.71 -33.68 -12.71
C ASN A 498 83.76 -33.57 -11.60
N THR A 499 83.71 -32.49 -10.81
CA THR A 499 84.47 -32.37 -9.55
C THR A 499 83.74 -33.09 -8.41
N LYS A 500 84.46 -33.44 -7.34
CA LYS A 500 83.84 -33.99 -6.12
C LYS A 500 82.78 -33.05 -5.56
N LEU A 501 83.03 -31.74 -5.63
CA LEU A 501 82.07 -30.73 -5.20
C LEU A 501 80.80 -30.73 -6.04
N GLU A 502 80.91 -30.82 -7.37
CA GLU A 502 79.74 -30.90 -8.27
C GLU A 502 78.89 -32.13 -7.97
N LEU A 503 79.52 -33.29 -7.74
CA LEU A 503 78.80 -34.51 -7.37
C LEU A 503 78.16 -34.42 -5.98
N ALA A 504 78.83 -33.79 -5.02
CA ALA A 504 78.27 -33.56 -3.67
C ALA A 504 77.06 -32.61 -3.71
N ASN A 505 77.12 -31.55 -4.54
CA ASN A 505 76.00 -30.65 -4.76
C ASN A 505 74.81 -31.34 -5.43
N GLU A 506 75.07 -32.19 -6.45
CA GLU A 506 74.01 -32.95 -7.10
C GLU A 506 73.34 -33.95 -6.14
N ALA A 507 74.14 -34.64 -5.31
CA ALA A 507 73.61 -35.54 -4.29
C ALA A 507 72.77 -34.80 -3.25
N ALA A 508 73.25 -33.65 -2.77
CA ALA A 508 72.52 -32.81 -1.82
C ALA A 508 71.17 -32.32 -2.40
N ALA A 509 71.17 -31.88 -3.65
CA ALA A 509 69.94 -31.43 -4.32
C ALA A 509 68.92 -32.58 -4.45
N ARG A 510 69.36 -33.78 -4.83
CA ARG A 510 68.47 -34.95 -4.93
C ARG A 510 67.95 -35.42 -3.56
N SER A 511 68.76 -35.31 -2.50
CA SER A 511 68.32 -35.63 -1.14
C SER A 511 67.23 -34.68 -0.66
N ALA A 512 67.34 -33.37 -0.94
CA ALA A 512 66.34 -32.39 -0.57
C ALA A 512 65.01 -32.49 -1.35
N GLU A 513 64.99 -33.19 -2.49
CA GLU A 513 63.79 -33.42 -3.30
C GLU A 513 62.96 -34.65 -2.86
N LEU A 514 63.52 -35.53 -2.02
CA LEU A 514 62.86 -36.72 -1.46
C LEU A 514 61.97 -36.39 -0.26
#